data_AF-A0A485N0U4-F1
#
_entry.id   AF-A0A485N0U4-F1
#
_cell.length_a   1.000
_cell.length_b   1.000
_cell.length_c   1.000
_cell.angle_alpha   90.00
_cell.angle_beta   90.00
_cell.angle_gamma   90.00
#
_symmetry.space_group_name_H-M   'P 1'
#
loop_
_entity.id
_entity.type
_entity.pdbx_description
1 polymer ?
#
loop_
_entity_poly.entity_id
_entity_poly.type
_entity_poly.pdbx_seq_one_letter_code
_entity_poly.pdbx_strand_id
1 'polypeptide(L)'
;MSLLEESRPFAQQLSNVYFTILSLFCFKLFVKISLAILSHFYIVKGNRKEAARIAAEFYGVTQGQGSWADRSPLHEAASQGRLLALRTLLSQGYNVNAVTIDHITPLHEACLGDHVACARTLLEAGANVNAITIDGVTPLFNACSQGSASCTELLLEYGAKPQLESCLPSPTHEAASKGHHECLEILISWGIDVDQDIPHLGTPLYVACMSQQFHCIRKLLYAGADVQKGKYWDTPLHAAAQQSSTEVVNLLLEFGADINAKNTELLRPVDVATSSSLVERLLLQHEATPSSLCQLCRLCIRNYIGRPRLHLIPQLQLPTLLQNFLQYR
;
A
#
# COMPACT_ATOMS: atom_id res chain seq x y z
N MET A 1 -53.93 33.00 -47.65
CA MET A 1 -53.94 32.60 -46.22
C MET A 1 -52.74 31.69 -46.03
N SER A 2 -51.76 31.85 -45.13
CA SER A 2 -51.47 32.87 -44.08
C SER A 2 -50.13 32.44 -43.41
N LEU A 3 -49.25 33.27 -42.83
CA LEU A 3 -49.15 34.73 -42.59
C LEU A 3 -47.66 35.10 -42.34
N LEU A 4 -47.28 36.37 -42.56
CA LEU A 4 -46.16 37.13 -41.92
C LEU A 4 -44.79 36.45 -41.68
N GLU A 5 -43.79 36.82 -42.49
CA GLU A 5 -42.39 36.96 -42.05
C GLU A 5 -41.87 38.37 -42.40
N GLU A 6 -42.24 39.36 -41.58
CA GLU A 6 -41.70 40.72 -41.71
C GLU A 6 -40.29 40.81 -41.12
N SER A 7 -39.34 41.13 -42.01
CA SER A 7 -38.11 41.88 -41.78
C SER A 7 -37.81 42.32 -40.33
N ARG A 8 -36.92 41.60 -39.63
CA ARG A 8 -36.22 42.17 -38.47
C ARG A 8 -35.18 43.19 -38.95
N PRO A 9 -35.14 44.43 -38.41
CA PRO A 9 -34.20 45.44 -38.88
C PRO A 9 -32.75 45.10 -38.50
N PHE A 10 -31.83 45.28 -39.45
CA PHE A 10 -30.38 45.03 -39.30
C PHE A 10 -29.75 45.70 -38.05
N ALA A 11 -30.31 46.82 -37.59
CA ALA A 11 -29.92 47.51 -36.36
C ALA A 11 -30.06 46.64 -35.08
N GLN A 12 -31.05 45.75 -35.01
CA GLN A 12 -31.25 44.83 -33.87
C GLN A 12 -30.19 43.71 -33.82
N GLN A 13 -29.62 43.32 -34.96
CA GLN A 13 -28.48 42.38 -34.97
C GLN A 13 -27.22 43.05 -34.43
N LEU A 14 -26.97 44.31 -34.79
CA LEU A 14 -25.83 45.08 -34.29
C LEU A 14 -25.92 45.35 -32.77
N SER A 15 -27.09 45.73 -32.24
CA SER A 15 -27.24 45.93 -30.80
C SER A 15 -26.94 44.68 -29.99
N ASN A 16 -27.34 43.51 -30.49
CA ASN A 16 -27.06 42.23 -29.84
C ASN A 16 -25.55 41.91 -29.81
N VAL A 17 -24.79 42.26 -30.87
CA VAL A 17 -23.32 42.08 -30.89
C VAL A 17 -22.63 43.00 -29.88
N TYR A 18 -23.04 44.27 -29.77
CA TYR A 18 -22.48 45.15 -28.73
C TYR A 18 -22.85 44.69 -27.32
N PHE A 19 -24.06 44.14 -27.12
CA PHE A 19 -24.49 43.61 -25.82
C PHE A 19 -23.72 42.33 -25.43
N THR A 20 -23.41 41.44 -26.37
CA THR A 20 -22.58 40.25 -26.08
C THR A 20 -21.13 40.61 -25.82
N ILE A 21 -20.55 41.57 -26.54
CA ILE A 21 -19.20 42.10 -26.27
C ILE A 21 -19.13 42.74 -24.88
N LEU A 22 -20.13 43.56 -24.51
CA LEU A 22 -20.21 44.16 -23.18
C LEU A 22 -20.39 43.10 -22.09
N SER A 23 -21.23 42.10 -22.31
CA SER A 23 -21.42 40.96 -21.39
C SER A 23 -20.13 40.18 -21.18
N LEU A 24 -19.39 39.86 -22.24
CA LEU A 24 -18.09 39.17 -22.16
C LEU A 24 -17.03 40.03 -21.45
N PHE A 25 -17.03 41.35 -21.65
CA PHE A 25 -16.15 42.27 -20.94
C PHE A 25 -16.48 42.33 -19.45
N CYS A 26 -17.76 42.48 -19.09
CA CYS A 26 -18.23 42.46 -17.71
C CYS A 26 -17.93 41.13 -17.03
N PHE A 27 -18.12 39.99 -17.71
CA PHE A 27 -17.75 38.67 -17.18
C PHE A 27 -16.24 38.55 -16.94
N LYS A 28 -15.41 38.98 -17.90
CA LYS A 28 -13.94 38.96 -17.76
C LYS A 28 -13.44 39.89 -16.65
N LEU A 29 -14.11 41.03 -16.46
CA LEU A 29 -13.82 41.96 -15.36
C LEU A 29 -14.27 41.39 -14.01
N PHE A 30 -15.45 40.78 -13.95
CA PHE A 30 -15.96 40.08 -12.77
C PHE A 30 -15.02 38.97 -12.33
N VAL A 31 -14.60 38.08 -13.25
CA VAL A 31 -13.61 37.02 -12.97
C VAL A 31 -12.31 37.61 -12.43
N LYS A 32 -11.78 38.71 -13.01
CA LYS A 32 -10.57 39.38 -12.50
C LYS A 32 -10.76 39.94 -11.09
N ILE A 33 -11.87 40.62 -10.82
CA ILE A 33 -12.17 41.21 -9.51
C ILE A 33 -12.38 40.11 -8.47
N SER A 34 -13.14 39.06 -8.80
CA SER A 34 -13.32 37.88 -7.96
C SER A 34 -11.98 37.25 -7.62
N LEU A 35 -11.11 36.99 -8.61
CA LEU A 35 -9.79 36.39 -8.39
C LEU A 35 -8.87 37.28 -7.52
N ALA A 36 -8.94 38.60 -7.68
CA ALA A 36 -8.19 39.56 -6.86
C ALA A 36 -8.71 39.62 -5.41
N ILE A 37 -10.03 39.56 -5.20
CA ILE A 37 -10.63 39.48 -3.86
C ILE A 37 -10.28 38.12 -3.22
N LEU A 38 -10.32 37.03 -3.98
CA LEU A 38 -9.93 35.69 -3.55
C LEU A 38 -8.47 35.67 -3.08
N SER A 39 -7.55 36.22 -3.88
CA SER A 39 -6.13 36.27 -3.53
C SER A 39 -5.88 37.16 -2.30
N HIS A 40 -6.54 38.32 -2.20
CA HIS A 40 -6.42 39.17 -1.02
C HIS A 40 -6.99 38.49 0.25
N PHE A 41 -8.14 37.82 0.15
CA PHE A 41 -8.78 37.17 1.30
C PHE A 41 -8.01 35.94 1.79
N TYR A 42 -7.49 35.11 0.89
CA TYR A 42 -6.80 33.87 1.28
C TYR A 42 -5.29 34.02 1.48
N ILE A 43 -4.60 34.85 0.68
CA ILE A 43 -3.13 35.02 0.80
C ILE A 43 -2.78 36.05 1.86
N VAL A 44 -3.47 37.22 1.88
CA VAL A 44 -3.11 38.33 2.77
C VAL A 44 -3.80 38.22 4.14
N LYS A 45 -5.07 37.79 4.19
CA LYS A 45 -5.83 37.70 5.46
C LYS A 45 -5.64 36.37 6.22
N GLY A 46 -4.88 35.42 5.66
CA GLY A 46 -4.39 34.22 6.36
C GLY A 46 -5.42 33.18 6.78
N ASN A 47 -6.69 33.27 6.36
CA ASN A 47 -7.75 32.34 6.76
C ASN A 47 -7.70 31.01 5.98
N ARG A 48 -6.58 30.28 6.11
CA ARG A 48 -6.32 29.01 5.40
C ARG A 48 -7.33 27.91 5.71
N LYS A 49 -7.93 27.91 6.91
CA LYS A 49 -8.96 26.94 7.32
C LYS A 49 -10.21 27.01 6.44
N GLU A 50 -10.67 28.22 6.12
CA GLU A 50 -11.85 28.40 5.28
C GLU A 50 -11.55 28.08 3.80
N ALA A 51 -10.33 28.36 3.34
CA ALA A 51 -9.84 27.93 2.04
C ALA A 51 -9.84 26.40 1.90
N ALA A 52 -9.34 25.70 2.93
CA ALA A 52 -9.31 24.25 3.01
C ALA A 52 -10.73 23.65 3.00
N ARG A 53 -11.66 24.24 3.77
CA ARG A 53 -13.08 23.82 3.82
C ARG A 53 -13.75 23.94 2.45
N ILE A 54 -13.57 25.08 1.78
CA ILE A 54 -14.18 25.33 0.46
C ILE A 54 -13.51 24.46 -0.63
N ALA A 55 -12.20 24.25 -0.57
CA ALA A 55 -11.52 23.32 -1.48
C ALA A 55 -12.03 21.87 -1.31
N ALA A 56 -12.27 21.43 -0.08
CA ALA A 56 -12.85 20.12 0.19
C ALA A 56 -14.30 19.99 -0.33
N GLU A 57 -15.11 21.05 -0.21
CA GLU A 57 -16.48 21.08 -0.77
C GLU A 57 -16.51 21.01 -2.31
N PHE A 58 -15.52 21.57 -3.00
CA PHE A 58 -15.47 21.60 -4.48
C PHE A 58 -14.70 20.45 -5.13
N TYR A 59 -13.71 19.85 -4.45
CA TYR A 59 -12.84 18.81 -5.00
C TYR A 59 -12.94 17.46 -4.28
N GLY A 60 -13.82 17.33 -3.29
CA GLY A 60 -14.05 16.07 -2.57
C GLY A 60 -14.66 14.97 -3.46
N VAL A 61 -13.81 14.09 -3.98
CA VAL A 61 -13.81 12.61 -3.80
C VAL A 61 -12.76 12.04 -4.76
N THR A 62 -11.52 11.94 -4.28
CA THR A 62 -10.55 10.93 -4.71
C THR A 62 -9.96 10.32 -3.44
N GLN A 63 -9.96 8.99 -3.34
CA GLN A 63 -9.43 8.31 -2.15
C GLN A 63 -7.90 8.51 -2.09
N GLY A 64 -7.39 9.00 -0.97
CA GLY A 64 -5.94 9.05 -0.69
C GLY A 64 -5.24 10.40 -0.86
N GLN A 65 -5.95 11.52 -1.07
CA GLN A 65 -5.32 12.86 -1.08
C GLN A 65 -5.96 13.78 -0.03
N GLY A 66 -5.21 14.02 1.05
CA GLY A 66 -5.58 14.93 2.15
C GLY A 66 -5.67 16.40 1.73
N SER A 67 -5.95 17.29 2.67
CA SER A 67 -6.25 18.70 2.34
C SER A 67 -5.01 19.44 1.82
N TRP A 68 -4.91 19.64 0.50
CA TRP A 68 -3.79 20.32 -0.17
C TRP A 68 -3.50 21.75 0.33
N ALA A 69 -4.43 22.37 1.07
CA ALA A 69 -4.40 23.79 1.43
C ALA A 69 -3.48 24.16 2.61
N ASP A 70 -2.97 23.18 3.36
CA ASP A 70 -2.10 23.39 4.54
C ASP A 70 -0.64 22.98 4.33
N ARG A 71 -0.35 22.29 3.21
CA ARG A 71 0.99 21.77 2.87
C ARG A 71 2.04 22.87 2.92
N SER A 72 3.11 22.63 3.66
CA SER A 72 4.27 23.53 3.68
C SER A 72 5.10 23.39 2.39
N PRO A 73 5.93 24.39 2.01
CA PRO A 73 6.85 24.25 0.88
C PRO A 73 7.78 23.03 0.98
N LEU A 74 8.05 22.55 2.21
CA LEU A 74 8.86 21.37 2.46
C LEU A 74 8.12 20.06 2.10
N HIS A 75 6.79 20.01 2.29
CA HIS A 75 5.97 18.90 1.79
C HIS A 75 6.00 18.84 0.26
N GLU A 76 5.84 19.99 -0.40
CA GLU A 76 5.83 20.05 -1.87
C GLU A 76 7.20 19.76 -2.49
N ALA A 77 8.29 20.14 -1.82
CA ALA A 77 9.63 19.74 -2.24
C ALA A 77 9.88 18.23 -2.04
N ALA A 78 9.30 17.63 -0.98
CA ALA A 78 9.40 16.21 -0.69
C ALA A 78 8.56 15.34 -1.63
N SER A 79 7.29 15.67 -1.85
CA SER A 79 6.35 14.94 -2.72
C SER A 79 6.81 14.89 -4.18
N GLN A 80 7.47 15.95 -4.65
CA GLN A 80 8.04 16.05 -5.99
C GLN A 80 9.51 15.63 -6.12
N GLY A 81 10.15 15.13 -5.05
CA GLY A 81 11.55 14.68 -5.10
C GLY A 81 12.59 15.78 -5.35
N ARG A 82 12.24 17.06 -5.08
CA ARG A 82 13.07 18.23 -5.37
C ARG A 82 14.18 18.42 -4.33
N LEU A 83 15.13 17.50 -4.28
CA LEU A 83 16.24 17.43 -3.31
C LEU A 83 16.94 18.78 -3.06
N LEU A 84 17.24 19.53 -4.12
CA LEU A 84 17.91 20.84 -4.00
C LEU A 84 17.02 21.88 -3.32
N ALA A 85 15.74 21.95 -3.71
CA ALA A 85 14.77 22.85 -3.06
C ALA A 85 14.57 22.47 -1.59
N LEU A 86 14.43 21.17 -1.30
CA LEU A 86 14.30 20.65 0.05
C LEU A 86 15.50 21.01 0.94
N ARG A 87 16.74 20.84 0.44
CA ARG A 87 17.96 21.28 1.13
C ARG A 87 17.98 22.80 1.38
N THR A 88 17.58 23.61 0.39
CA THR A 88 17.52 25.07 0.59
C THR A 88 16.48 25.48 1.64
N LEU A 89 15.31 24.83 1.70
CA LEU A 89 14.28 25.08 2.70
C LEU A 89 14.76 24.69 4.11
N LEU A 90 15.42 23.54 4.27
CA LEU A 90 16.02 23.15 5.55
C LEU A 90 17.08 24.15 6.03
N SER A 91 17.95 24.63 5.12
CA SER A 91 18.96 25.67 5.46
C SER A 91 18.35 27.04 5.82
N GLN A 92 17.12 27.32 5.39
CA GLN A 92 16.35 28.51 5.77
C GLN A 92 15.63 28.36 7.12
N GLY A 93 15.79 27.22 7.81
CA GLY A 93 15.19 26.98 9.12
C GLY A 93 13.72 26.52 9.07
N TYR A 94 13.25 25.99 7.94
CA TYR A 94 11.93 25.34 7.89
C TYR A 94 11.92 24.11 8.81
N ASN A 95 10.88 23.99 9.64
CA ASN A 95 10.71 22.84 10.53
C ASN A 95 10.56 21.55 9.70
N VAL A 96 11.51 20.63 9.86
CA VAL A 96 11.51 19.30 9.23
C VAL A 96 10.29 18.45 9.65
N ASN A 97 9.83 18.65 10.89
CA ASN A 97 8.66 18.00 11.48
C ASN A 97 7.40 18.89 11.38
N ALA A 98 7.31 19.72 10.34
CA ALA A 98 6.04 20.39 10.01
C ALA A 98 4.98 19.32 9.69
N VAL A 99 3.74 19.54 10.14
CA VAL A 99 2.60 18.64 9.89
C VAL A 99 1.44 19.36 9.19
N THR A 100 0.69 18.61 8.38
CA THR A 100 -0.65 18.98 7.91
C THR A 100 -1.69 18.77 9.02
N ILE A 101 -2.95 19.17 8.77
CA ILE A 101 -4.13 18.86 9.59
C ILE A 101 -4.28 17.34 9.77
N ASP A 102 -3.97 16.58 8.72
CA ASP A 102 -4.03 15.11 8.71
C ASP A 102 -2.79 14.46 9.36
N HIS A 103 -1.94 15.26 10.03
CA HIS A 103 -0.68 14.86 10.67
C HIS A 103 0.38 14.27 9.71
N ILE A 104 0.24 14.51 8.40
CA ILE A 104 1.22 14.12 7.39
C ILE A 104 2.46 15.00 7.55
N THR A 105 3.65 14.43 7.41
CA THR A 105 4.95 15.14 7.43
C THR A 105 5.63 15.12 6.06
N PRO A 106 6.64 15.96 5.78
CA PRO A 106 7.42 15.87 4.55
C PRO A 106 8.06 14.49 4.34
N LEU A 107 8.39 13.77 5.42
CA LEU A 107 8.96 12.42 5.33
C LEU A 107 7.93 11.41 4.77
N HIS A 108 6.66 11.52 5.16
CA HIS A 108 5.58 10.70 4.59
C HIS A 108 5.46 10.90 3.07
N GLU A 109 5.51 12.16 2.61
CA GLU A 109 5.43 12.51 1.17
C GLU A 109 6.66 12.00 0.40
N ALA A 110 7.87 12.12 0.97
CA ALA A 110 9.10 11.61 0.36
C ALA A 110 9.04 10.08 0.19
N CYS A 111 8.59 9.35 1.22
CA CYS A 111 8.50 7.89 1.18
C CYS A 111 7.37 7.38 0.27
N LEU A 112 6.24 8.11 0.18
CA LEU A 112 5.15 7.79 -0.73
C LEU A 112 5.55 8.00 -2.20
N GLY A 113 6.45 8.95 -2.48
CA GLY A 113 6.96 9.24 -3.82
C GLY A 113 8.23 8.48 -4.23
N ASP A 114 8.73 7.55 -3.42
CA ASP A 114 10.04 6.87 -3.61
C ASP A 114 11.25 7.82 -3.71
N HIS A 115 11.18 8.97 -3.02
CA HIS A 115 12.22 9.99 -3.08
C HIS A 115 13.32 9.73 -2.04
N VAL A 116 14.04 8.61 -2.17
CA VAL A 116 15.06 8.12 -1.21
C VAL A 116 16.04 9.23 -0.76
N ALA A 117 16.51 10.06 -1.70
CA ALA A 117 17.45 11.13 -1.38
C ALA A 117 16.80 12.26 -0.55
N CYS A 118 15.52 12.55 -0.75
CA CYS A 118 14.74 13.47 0.07
C CYS A 118 14.42 12.88 1.44
N ALA A 119 14.05 11.60 1.51
CA ALA A 119 13.85 10.90 2.78
C ALA A 119 15.13 10.93 3.62
N ARG A 120 16.29 10.63 3.02
CA ARG A 120 17.59 10.67 3.70
C ARG A 120 17.91 12.05 4.26
N THR A 121 17.78 13.12 3.47
CA THR A 121 18.08 14.49 3.95
C THR A 121 17.09 15.01 4.99
N LEU A 122 15.83 14.55 4.98
CA LEU A 122 14.88 14.83 6.05
C LEU A 122 15.27 14.10 7.34
N LEU A 123 15.66 12.83 7.26
CA LEU A 123 16.12 12.03 8.40
C LEU A 123 17.43 12.60 9.02
N GLU A 124 18.41 12.95 8.18
CA GLU A 124 19.65 13.64 8.57
C GLU A 124 19.36 14.99 9.28
N ALA A 125 18.26 15.66 8.92
CA ALA A 125 17.82 16.91 9.54
C ALA A 125 16.94 16.72 10.81
N GLY A 126 16.74 15.48 11.26
CA GLY A 126 15.97 15.17 12.48
C GLY A 126 14.46 14.98 12.27
N ALA A 127 14.03 14.52 11.09
CA ALA A 127 12.66 14.06 10.88
C ALA A 127 12.30 12.88 11.80
N ASN A 128 11.12 12.91 12.40
CA ASN A 128 10.60 11.79 13.18
C ASN A 128 10.21 10.63 12.24
N VAL A 129 11.08 9.61 12.20
CA VAL A 129 10.90 8.38 11.41
C VAL A 129 9.63 7.60 11.78
N ASN A 130 9.17 7.72 13.03
CA ASN A 130 7.97 7.07 13.58
C ASN A 130 6.81 8.06 13.76
N ALA A 131 6.75 9.13 12.95
CA ALA A 131 5.57 9.98 12.88
C ALA A 131 4.35 9.16 12.41
N ILE A 132 3.16 9.51 12.90
CA ILE A 132 1.89 8.90 12.50
C ILE A 132 0.91 9.96 11.99
N THR A 133 0.19 9.64 10.91
CA THR A 133 -0.97 10.43 10.45
C THR A 133 -2.19 10.19 11.34
N ILE A 134 -3.29 10.92 11.09
CA ILE A 134 -4.59 10.66 11.73
C ILE A 134 -5.11 9.22 11.50
N ASP A 135 -4.76 8.61 10.37
CA ASP A 135 -5.13 7.24 9.99
C ASP A 135 -4.15 6.19 10.53
N GLY A 136 -3.17 6.60 11.35
CA GLY A 136 -2.14 5.71 11.91
C GLY A 136 -1.04 5.31 10.91
N VAL A 137 -1.04 5.88 9.70
CA VAL A 137 -0.03 5.62 8.67
C VAL A 137 1.33 6.17 9.12
N THR A 138 2.40 5.43 8.85
CA THR A 138 3.80 5.83 9.10
C THR A 138 4.58 6.04 7.81
N PRO A 139 5.76 6.69 7.83
CA PRO A 139 6.64 6.75 6.65
C PRO A 139 7.05 5.36 6.14
N LEU A 140 7.22 4.38 7.04
CA LEU A 140 7.54 3.00 6.68
C LEU A 140 6.37 2.30 5.97
N PHE A 141 5.14 2.55 6.43
CA PHE A 141 3.94 2.11 5.70
C PHE A 141 3.92 2.72 4.29
N ASN A 142 4.18 4.02 4.13
CA ASN A 142 4.22 4.66 2.80
C ASN A 142 5.29 4.05 1.88
N ALA A 143 6.51 3.83 2.39
CA ALA A 143 7.58 3.17 1.63
C ALA A 143 7.18 1.75 1.19
N CYS A 144 6.58 0.97 2.08
CA CYS A 144 6.07 -0.37 1.78
C CYS A 144 4.87 -0.35 0.82
N SER A 145 3.99 0.65 0.93
CA SER A 145 2.81 0.86 0.07
C SER A 145 3.17 1.22 -1.36
N GLN A 146 4.25 1.99 -1.54
CA GLN A 146 4.82 2.36 -2.82
C GLN A 146 5.72 1.27 -3.42
N GLY A 147 6.30 0.39 -2.60
CA GLY A 147 7.26 -0.64 -3.02
C GLY A 147 8.71 -0.19 -3.01
N SER A 148 9.03 0.91 -2.31
CA SER A 148 10.39 1.41 -2.21
C SER A 148 11.23 0.58 -1.24
N ALA A 149 11.97 -0.40 -1.75
CA ALA A 149 12.94 -1.17 -0.98
C ALA A 149 14.00 -0.25 -0.34
N SER A 150 14.51 0.72 -1.12
CA SER A 150 15.52 1.69 -0.68
C SER A 150 15.03 2.63 0.43
N CYS A 151 13.78 3.11 0.40
CA CYS A 151 13.22 3.87 1.53
C CYS A 151 12.93 2.95 2.72
N THR A 152 12.49 1.70 2.49
CA THR A 152 12.20 0.73 3.56
C THR A 152 13.45 0.43 4.37
N GLU A 153 14.56 0.11 3.72
CA GLU A 153 15.86 -0.11 4.38
C GLU A 153 16.34 1.13 5.14
N LEU A 154 16.36 2.29 4.47
CA LEU A 154 16.77 3.57 5.06
C LEU A 154 15.96 3.95 6.32
N LEU A 155 14.64 3.72 6.30
CA LEU A 155 13.79 4.03 7.46
C LEU A 155 14.12 3.10 8.64
N LEU A 156 14.40 1.82 8.39
CA LEU A 156 14.78 0.85 9.41
C LEU A 156 16.16 1.15 9.99
N GLU A 157 17.14 1.54 9.16
CA GLU A 157 18.45 2.06 9.60
C GLU A 157 18.30 3.22 10.60
N TYR A 158 17.33 4.10 10.38
CA TYR A 158 17.03 5.25 11.24
C TYR A 158 16.08 4.93 12.41
N GLY A 159 15.73 3.66 12.63
CA GLY A 159 14.94 3.23 13.79
C GLY A 159 13.42 3.30 13.60
N ALA A 160 12.92 3.18 12.37
CA ALA A 160 11.51 2.89 12.13
C ALA A 160 11.09 1.58 12.80
N LYS A 161 9.90 1.55 13.41
CA LYS A 161 9.31 0.33 13.98
C LYS A 161 8.68 -0.50 12.87
N PRO A 162 9.19 -1.70 12.53
CA PRO A 162 8.64 -2.51 11.45
C PRO A 162 7.27 -3.12 11.79
N GLN A 163 6.99 -3.30 13.09
CA GLN A 163 5.71 -3.79 13.58
C GLN A 163 5.10 -2.78 14.55
N LEU A 164 3.82 -2.52 14.33
CA LEU A 164 2.98 -1.62 15.11
C LEU A 164 1.86 -2.44 15.77
N GLU A 165 1.11 -1.80 16.67
CA GLU A 165 -0.06 -2.41 17.32
C GLU A 165 -1.13 -2.81 16.31
N SER A 166 -1.90 -3.86 16.61
CA SER A 166 -2.86 -4.51 15.68
C SER A 166 -4.02 -3.64 15.19
N CYS A 167 -4.14 -2.40 15.71
CA CYS A 167 -5.13 -1.41 15.28
C CYS A 167 -4.59 -0.43 14.24
N LEU A 168 -3.28 -0.46 13.94
CA LEU A 168 -2.62 0.45 13.01
C LEU A 168 -2.30 -0.25 11.67
N PRO A 169 -2.21 0.51 10.55
CA PRO A 169 -1.79 -0.03 9.27
C PRO A 169 -0.41 -0.71 9.34
N SER A 170 -0.34 -2.01 9.03
CA SER A 170 0.90 -2.79 9.08
C SER A 170 1.68 -2.72 7.76
N PRO A 171 2.95 -2.23 7.77
CA PRO A 171 3.77 -2.16 6.55
C PRO A 171 3.97 -3.53 5.90
N THR A 172 4.12 -4.59 6.70
CA THR A 172 4.28 -5.97 6.23
C THR A 172 3.07 -6.47 5.45
N HIS A 173 1.85 -6.19 5.94
CA HIS A 173 0.62 -6.64 5.28
C HIS A 173 0.37 -5.88 3.98
N GLU A 174 0.69 -4.58 3.94
CA GLU A 174 0.60 -3.76 2.74
C GLU A 174 1.58 -4.23 1.65
N ALA A 175 2.85 -4.46 2.01
CA ALA A 175 3.85 -5.02 1.09
C ALA A 175 3.45 -6.41 0.58
N ALA A 176 2.93 -7.26 1.46
CA ALA A 176 2.42 -8.59 1.12
C ALA A 176 1.21 -8.53 0.17
N SER A 177 0.27 -7.60 0.38
CA SER A 177 -0.92 -7.40 -0.46
C SER A 177 -0.58 -6.90 -1.87
N LYS A 178 0.36 -5.95 -1.98
CA LYS A 178 0.75 -5.32 -3.25
C LYS A 178 1.81 -6.07 -4.05
N GLY A 179 2.42 -7.11 -3.48
CA GLY A 179 3.45 -7.91 -4.18
C GLY A 179 4.87 -7.38 -4.05
N HIS A 180 5.11 -6.42 -3.14
CA HIS A 180 6.38 -5.74 -2.94
C HIS A 180 7.38 -6.61 -2.17
N HIS A 181 7.83 -7.68 -2.81
CA HIS A 181 8.63 -8.75 -2.19
C HIS A 181 10.01 -8.30 -1.70
N GLU A 182 10.58 -7.22 -2.27
CA GLU A 182 11.87 -6.66 -1.83
C GLU A 182 11.74 -5.95 -0.48
N CYS A 183 10.72 -5.09 -0.31
CA CYS A 183 10.39 -4.50 0.99
C CYS A 183 10.10 -5.59 2.03
N LEU A 184 9.40 -6.65 1.63
CA LEU A 184 9.07 -7.76 2.51
C LEU A 184 10.32 -8.56 2.94
N GLU A 185 11.28 -8.79 2.04
CA GLU A 185 12.55 -9.43 2.35
C GLU A 185 13.41 -8.58 3.30
N ILE A 186 13.42 -7.26 3.13
CA ILE A 186 14.06 -6.33 4.06
C ILE A 186 13.38 -6.40 5.43
N LEU A 187 12.05 -6.31 5.51
CA LEU A 187 11.34 -6.43 6.80
C LEU A 187 11.65 -7.76 7.51
N ILE A 188 11.67 -8.87 6.78
CA ILE A 188 12.05 -10.19 7.31
C ILE A 188 13.50 -10.20 7.83
N SER A 189 14.46 -9.58 7.14
CA SER A 189 15.86 -9.53 7.58
C SER A 189 16.05 -8.72 8.87
N TRP A 190 15.19 -7.74 9.12
CA TRP A 190 15.10 -6.98 10.37
C TRP A 190 14.35 -7.71 11.51
N GLY A 191 13.95 -8.96 11.30
CA GLY A 191 13.50 -9.86 12.38
C GLY A 191 12.04 -9.69 12.82
N ILE A 192 11.14 -9.27 11.91
CA ILE A 192 9.70 -9.23 12.21
C ILE A 192 9.11 -10.60 12.54
N ASP A 193 8.02 -10.61 13.29
CA ASP A 193 7.11 -11.75 13.34
C ASP A 193 6.38 -11.90 11.99
N VAL A 194 6.77 -12.91 11.21
CA VAL A 194 6.16 -13.25 9.91
C VAL A 194 4.73 -13.74 10.02
N ASP A 195 4.31 -14.18 11.21
CA ASP A 195 2.99 -14.73 11.51
C ASP A 195 2.11 -13.73 12.29
N GLN A 196 2.47 -12.43 12.28
CA GLN A 196 1.69 -11.37 12.92
C GLN A 196 0.23 -11.40 12.43
N ASP A 197 -0.70 -11.73 13.32
CA ASP A 197 -2.12 -11.83 12.99
C ASP A 197 -2.84 -10.53 13.36
N ILE A 198 -3.49 -9.92 12.37
CA ILE A 198 -4.29 -8.71 12.54
C ILE A 198 -5.77 -9.09 12.38
N PRO A 199 -6.63 -8.93 13.40
CA PRO A 199 -7.97 -9.54 13.42
C PRO A 199 -8.89 -9.27 12.20
N HIS A 200 -8.70 -8.16 11.49
CA HIS A 200 -9.50 -7.82 10.31
C HIS A 200 -8.82 -8.21 8.97
N LEU A 201 -7.53 -8.56 8.98
CA LEU A 201 -6.71 -8.90 7.81
C LEU A 201 -6.27 -10.37 7.77
N GLY A 202 -5.98 -10.99 8.92
CA GLY A 202 -5.28 -12.27 9.04
C GLY A 202 -3.76 -12.08 9.15
N THR A 203 -3.00 -13.09 8.72
CA THR A 203 -1.53 -13.03 8.59
C THR A 203 -1.07 -12.41 7.26
N PRO A 204 0.22 -11.99 7.13
CA PRO A 204 0.78 -11.51 5.87
C PRO A 204 0.69 -12.57 4.75
N LEU A 205 0.83 -13.85 5.11
CA LEU A 205 0.72 -14.96 4.16
C LEU A 205 -0.70 -15.07 3.60
N TYR A 206 -1.72 -14.99 4.45
CA TYR A 206 -3.12 -14.99 4.03
C TYR A 206 -3.44 -13.83 3.09
N VAL A 207 -2.99 -12.61 3.44
CA VAL A 207 -3.20 -11.42 2.60
C VAL A 207 -2.50 -11.56 1.25
N ALA A 208 -1.26 -12.10 1.22
CA ALA A 208 -0.57 -12.37 -0.03
C ALA A 208 -1.29 -13.41 -0.89
N CYS A 209 -1.88 -14.46 -0.29
CA CYS A 209 -2.70 -15.46 -0.98
C CYS A 209 -3.99 -14.86 -1.57
N MET A 210 -4.72 -14.04 -0.81
CA MET A 210 -5.90 -13.32 -1.30
C MET A 210 -5.58 -12.42 -2.51
N SER A 211 -4.44 -11.73 -2.49
CA SER A 211 -3.98 -10.87 -3.58
C SER A 211 -3.17 -11.61 -4.66
N GLN A 212 -3.09 -12.95 -4.62
CA GLN A 212 -2.36 -13.81 -5.57
C GLN A 212 -0.86 -13.49 -5.73
N GLN A 213 -0.21 -12.92 -4.71
CA GLN A 213 1.16 -12.39 -4.79
C GLN A 213 2.24 -13.49 -4.63
N PHE A 214 2.40 -14.33 -5.66
CA PHE A 214 3.27 -15.52 -5.64
C PHE A 214 4.69 -15.28 -5.08
N HIS A 215 5.35 -14.18 -5.42
CA HIS A 215 6.70 -13.89 -4.91
C HIS A 215 6.73 -13.54 -3.41
N CYS A 216 5.73 -12.84 -2.89
CA CYS A 216 5.58 -12.57 -1.45
C CYS A 216 5.25 -13.85 -0.67
N ILE A 217 4.28 -14.63 -1.16
CA ILE A 217 3.89 -15.94 -0.59
C ILE A 217 5.14 -16.83 -0.47
N ARG A 218 5.93 -16.91 -1.56
CA ARG A 218 7.20 -17.63 -1.58
C ARG A 218 8.15 -17.10 -0.49
N LYS A 219 8.48 -15.81 -0.47
CA LYS A 219 9.42 -15.25 0.53
C LYS A 219 8.97 -15.54 1.98
N LEU A 220 7.68 -15.42 2.29
CA LEU A 220 7.12 -15.72 3.62
C LEU A 220 7.27 -17.20 4.00
N LEU A 221 6.94 -18.12 3.09
CA LEU A 221 7.09 -19.57 3.33
C LEU A 221 8.55 -20.00 3.52
N TYR A 222 9.48 -19.41 2.77
CA TYR A 222 10.92 -19.64 2.96
C TYR A 222 11.44 -19.05 4.28
N ALA A 223 10.92 -17.90 4.72
CA ALA A 223 11.18 -17.33 6.05
C ALA A 223 10.57 -18.16 7.19
N GLY A 224 9.67 -19.09 6.87
CA GLY A 224 9.10 -20.06 7.80
C GLY A 224 7.70 -19.74 8.30
N ALA A 225 6.97 -18.83 7.64
CA ALA A 225 5.58 -18.52 7.96
C ALA A 225 4.69 -19.77 8.06
N ASP A 226 3.67 -19.70 8.92
CA ASP A 226 2.73 -20.78 9.16
C ASP A 226 1.76 -20.95 8.00
N VAL A 227 1.94 -22.03 7.25
CA VAL A 227 1.07 -22.38 6.11
C VAL A 227 -0.40 -22.62 6.49
N GLN A 228 -0.69 -22.85 7.78
CA GLN A 228 -2.06 -23.06 8.29
C GLN A 228 -2.68 -21.77 8.89
N LYS A 229 -1.86 -20.85 9.42
CA LYS A 229 -2.36 -19.67 10.14
C LYS A 229 -2.79 -18.58 9.15
N GLY A 230 -4.10 -18.47 8.94
CA GLY A 230 -4.69 -17.48 8.03
C GLY A 230 -5.41 -16.35 8.76
N LYS A 231 -6.73 -16.26 8.54
CA LYS A 231 -7.62 -15.28 9.17
C LYS A 231 -8.71 -16.02 9.95
N TYR A 232 -8.68 -15.94 11.28
CA TYR A 232 -9.49 -16.79 12.16
C TYR A 232 -9.27 -18.29 11.86
N TRP A 233 -10.27 -18.97 11.30
CA TRP A 233 -10.22 -20.38 10.89
C TRP A 233 -10.00 -20.55 9.38
N ASP A 234 -10.05 -19.47 8.59
CA ASP A 234 -9.84 -19.54 7.15
C ASP A 234 -8.33 -19.56 6.87
N THR A 235 -7.82 -20.69 6.37
CA THR A 235 -6.38 -20.90 6.17
C THR A 235 -5.88 -20.24 4.88
N PRO A 236 -4.56 -19.99 4.71
CA PRO A 236 -4.01 -19.50 3.43
C PRO A 236 -4.39 -20.37 2.22
N LEU A 237 -4.65 -21.67 2.42
CA LEU A 237 -5.13 -22.57 1.38
C LEU A 237 -6.59 -22.33 0.98
N HIS A 238 -7.47 -21.93 1.92
CA HIS A 238 -8.84 -21.49 1.60
C HIS A 238 -8.82 -20.21 0.76
N ALA A 239 -8.03 -19.21 1.20
CA ALA A 239 -7.79 -17.98 0.45
C ALA A 239 -7.27 -18.25 -0.97
N ALA A 240 -6.29 -19.14 -1.11
CA ALA A 240 -5.76 -19.54 -2.42
C ALA A 240 -6.77 -20.33 -3.27
N ALA A 241 -7.68 -21.10 -2.65
CA ALA A 241 -8.69 -21.87 -3.35
C ALA A 241 -9.86 -21.02 -3.89
N GLN A 242 -10.22 -19.93 -3.19
CA GLN A 242 -11.13 -18.89 -3.71
C GLN A 242 -10.59 -18.25 -5.00
N GLN A 243 -9.26 -18.18 -5.12
CA GLN A 243 -8.55 -17.63 -6.26
C GLN A 243 -8.28 -18.70 -7.34
N SER A 244 -7.94 -18.26 -8.55
CA SER A 244 -7.71 -19.14 -9.71
C SER A 244 -6.26 -19.61 -9.89
N SER A 245 -5.34 -19.24 -8.99
CA SER A 245 -3.91 -19.55 -9.12
C SER A 245 -3.54 -20.94 -8.59
N THR A 246 -3.41 -21.90 -9.49
CA THR A 246 -2.90 -23.26 -9.19
C THR A 246 -1.45 -23.24 -8.68
N GLU A 247 -0.66 -22.25 -9.06
CA GLU A 247 0.75 -22.08 -8.67
C GLU A 247 0.88 -21.80 -7.17
N VAL A 248 0.03 -20.92 -6.64
CA VAL A 248 -0.05 -20.63 -5.19
C VAL A 248 -0.51 -21.87 -4.42
N VAL A 249 -1.52 -22.58 -4.92
CA VAL A 249 -2.06 -23.78 -4.27
C VAL A 249 -0.99 -24.88 -4.20
N ASN A 250 -0.29 -25.18 -5.31
CA ASN A 250 0.83 -26.12 -5.32
C ASN A 250 1.91 -25.73 -4.30
N LEU A 251 2.29 -24.45 -4.25
CA LEU A 251 3.32 -23.96 -3.32
C LEU A 251 2.88 -24.14 -1.85
N LEU A 252 1.62 -23.86 -1.51
CA LEU A 252 1.10 -24.09 -0.15
C LEU A 252 1.09 -25.58 0.21
N LEU A 253 0.68 -26.46 -0.71
CA LEU A 253 0.69 -27.91 -0.51
C LEU A 253 2.12 -28.46 -0.37
N GLU A 254 3.08 -27.92 -1.14
CA GLU A 254 4.50 -28.23 -0.98
C GLU A 254 5.05 -27.84 0.39
N PHE A 255 4.55 -26.76 1.00
CA PHE A 255 4.89 -26.36 2.36
C PHE A 255 4.06 -27.04 3.46
N GLY A 256 3.12 -27.92 3.09
CA GLY A 256 2.38 -28.78 4.02
C GLY A 256 1.03 -28.22 4.50
N ALA A 257 0.38 -27.36 3.71
CA ALA A 257 -0.99 -26.94 3.97
C ALA A 257 -1.95 -28.14 4.12
N ASP A 258 -2.89 -28.05 5.07
CA ASP A 258 -3.87 -29.11 5.29
C ASP A 258 -5.06 -28.94 4.34
N ILE A 259 -5.19 -29.90 3.41
CA ILE A 259 -6.26 -29.97 2.41
C ILE A 259 -7.62 -30.20 3.07
N ASN A 260 -7.67 -30.79 4.27
CA ASN A 260 -8.90 -31.11 4.99
C ASN A 260 -9.21 -30.13 6.13
N ALA A 261 -8.43 -29.05 6.27
CA ALA A 261 -8.74 -27.97 7.19
C ALA A 261 -10.15 -27.44 6.94
N LYS A 262 -10.83 -26.96 8.00
CA LYS A 262 -12.18 -26.43 7.91
C LYS A 262 -12.24 -25.00 8.41
N ASN A 263 -12.83 -24.12 7.62
CA ASN A 263 -13.07 -22.73 8.01
C ASN A 263 -14.29 -22.59 8.95
N THR A 264 -14.67 -21.35 9.25
CA THR A 264 -15.82 -21.03 10.12
C THR A 264 -17.17 -21.57 9.63
N GLU A 265 -17.30 -21.83 8.33
CA GLU A 265 -18.50 -22.37 7.68
C GLU A 265 -18.47 -23.91 7.57
N LEU A 266 -17.44 -24.55 8.15
CA LEU A 266 -17.14 -25.99 8.09
C LEU A 266 -16.80 -26.51 6.68
N LEU A 267 -16.57 -25.61 5.74
CA LEU A 267 -16.12 -25.89 4.37
C LEU A 267 -14.61 -26.18 4.36
N ARG A 268 -14.17 -27.08 3.48
CA ARG A 268 -12.75 -27.32 3.18
C ARG A 268 -12.27 -26.41 2.04
N PRO A 269 -10.96 -26.21 1.82
CA PRO A 269 -10.44 -25.46 0.68
C PRO A 269 -11.05 -25.86 -0.68
N VAL A 270 -11.24 -27.17 -0.92
CA VAL A 270 -11.86 -27.66 -2.16
C VAL A 270 -13.34 -27.29 -2.30
N ASP A 271 -14.07 -27.21 -1.18
CA ASP A 271 -15.49 -26.88 -1.17
C ASP A 271 -15.73 -25.36 -1.40
N VAL A 272 -14.70 -24.54 -1.12
CA VAL A 272 -14.67 -23.09 -1.35
C VAL A 272 -14.13 -22.74 -2.75
N ALA A 273 -13.50 -23.70 -3.45
CA ALA A 273 -12.94 -23.48 -4.78
C ALA A 273 -14.04 -23.19 -5.83
N THR A 274 -13.70 -22.37 -6.83
CA THR A 274 -14.62 -22.11 -7.94
C THR A 274 -14.92 -23.40 -8.72
N SER A 275 -16.19 -23.74 -8.89
CA SER A 275 -16.62 -25.00 -9.50
C SER A 275 -16.13 -25.15 -10.93
N SER A 276 -15.69 -26.37 -11.30
CA SER A 276 -15.01 -26.76 -12.54
C SER A 276 -13.62 -26.14 -12.80
N SER A 277 -13.08 -25.38 -11.85
CA SER A 277 -11.75 -24.75 -11.98
C SER A 277 -10.61 -25.78 -12.10
N LEU A 278 -9.43 -25.29 -12.47
CA LEU A 278 -8.20 -26.10 -12.38
C LEU A 278 -7.79 -26.33 -10.92
N VAL A 279 -8.11 -25.38 -10.03
CA VAL A 279 -7.78 -25.46 -8.60
C VAL A 279 -8.59 -26.53 -7.88
N GLU A 280 -9.91 -26.62 -8.12
CA GLU A 280 -10.75 -27.70 -7.59
C GLU A 280 -10.22 -29.08 -8.00
N ARG A 281 -9.94 -29.27 -9.30
CA ARG A 281 -9.38 -30.53 -9.83
C ARG A 281 -8.03 -30.89 -9.23
N LEU A 282 -7.17 -29.89 -9.01
CA LEU A 282 -5.86 -30.06 -8.38
C LEU A 282 -6.01 -30.47 -6.91
N LEU A 283 -6.88 -29.80 -6.15
CA LEU A 283 -7.16 -30.14 -4.75
C LEU A 283 -7.72 -31.57 -4.64
N LEU A 284 -8.71 -31.94 -5.45
CA LEU A 284 -9.26 -33.30 -5.51
C LEU A 284 -8.20 -34.34 -5.89
N GLN A 285 -7.28 -34.02 -6.81
CA GLN A 285 -6.16 -34.89 -7.16
C GLN A 285 -5.19 -35.08 -5.97
N HIS A 286 -4.93 -34.03 -5.19
CA HIS A 286 -4.11 -34.10 -3.98
C HIS A 286 -4.83 -34.76 -2.78
N GLU A 287 -6.17 -34.74 -2.71
CA GLU A 287 -6.94 -35.57 -1.77
C GLU A 287 -6.83 -37.06 -2.12
N ALA A 288 -6.92 -37.40 -3.41
CA ALA A 288 -6.86 -38.77 -3.90
C ALA A 288 -5.44 -39.38 -3.92
N THR A 289 -4.39 -38.56 -3.92
CA THR A 289 -3.00 -39.02 -3.98
C THR A 289 -2.26 -38.75 -2.67
N PRO A 290 -1.80 -39.78 -1.93
CA PRO A 290 -1.06 -39.57 -0.70
C PRO A 290 0.26 -38.86 -0.99
N SER A 291 0.65 -37.95 -0.10
CA SER A 291 1.94 -37.25 -0.20
C SER A 291 3.10 -38.24 -0.16
N SER A 292 4.14 -37.96 -0.96
CA SER A 292 5.30 -38.85 -1.06
C SER A 292 6.04 -38.98 0.28
N LEU A 293 6.65 -40.12 0.54
CA LEU A 293 7.44 -40.34 1.76
C LEU A 293 8.53 -39.26 1.93
N CYS A 294 9.18 -38.84 0.83
CA CYS A 294 10.15 -37.76 0.84
C CYS A 294 9.53 -36.43 1.32
N GLN A 295 8.31 -36.10 0.88
CA GLN A 295 7.60 -34.90 1.32
C GLN A 295 7.21 -34.97 2.80
N LEU A 296 6.70 -36.11 3.26
CA LEU A 296 6.40 -36.34 4.67
C LEU A 296 7.67 -36.18 5.54
N CYS A 297 8.78 -36.79 5.13
CA CYS A 297 10.07 -36.62 5.80
C CYS A 297 10.53 -35.15 5.84
N ARG A 298 10.38 -34.40 4.73
CA ARG A 298 10.72 -32.97 4.66
C ARG A 298 9.94 -32.15 5.70
N LEU A 299 8.62 -32.33 5.75
CA LEU A 299 7.75 -31.63 6.70
C LEU A 299 8.07 -32.02 8.15
N CYS A 300 8.21 -33.32 8.45
CA CYS A 300 8.57 -33.80 9.79
C CYS A 300 9.91 -33.23 10.28
N ILE A 301 10.95 -33.24 9.43
CA ILE A 301 12.28 -32.71 9.78
C ILE A 301 12.21 -31.20 10.04
N ARG A 302 11.55 -30.44 9.15
CA ARG A 302 11.40 -28.98 9.33
C ARG A 302 10.60 -28.61 10.57
N ASN A 303 9.53 -29.34 10.88
CA ASN A 303 8.73 -29.12 12.07
C ASN A 303 9.51 -29.44 13.36
N TYR A 304 10.35 -30.49 13.35
CA TYR A 304 11.21 -30.83 14.48
C TYR A 304 12.37 -29.83 14.70
N ILE A 305 12.97 -29.33 13.62
CA ILE A 305 13.95 -28.24 13.69
C ILE A 305 13.26 -26.97 14.20
N GLY A 306 12.06 -26.65 13.72
CA GLY A 306 11.29 -25.48 14.08
C GLY A 306 11.79 -24.19 13.43
N ARG A 307 10.87 -23.24 13.20
CA ARG A 307 11.09 -21.96 12.50
C ARG A 307 12.43 -21.26 12.82
N PRO A 308 12.77 -20.94 14.09
CA PRO A 308 13.97 -20.16 14.39
C PRO A 308 15.29 -20.86 14.05
N ARG A 309 15.28 -22.19 13.81
CA ARG A 309 16.49 -22.98 13.53
C ARG A 309 16.60 -23.46 12.07
N LEU A 310 15.69 -23.07 11.18
CA LEU A 310 15.74 -23.45 9.75
C LEU A 310 17.03 -22.97 9.06
N HIS A 311 17.61 -21.85 9.51
CA HIS A 311 18.91 -21.37 9.04
C HIS A 311 20.09 -22.31 9.37
N LEU A 312 19.93 -23.23 10.32
CA LEU A 312 20.95 -24.21 10.73
C LEU A 312 20.93 -25.50 9.89
N ILE A 313 19.98 -25.66 8.94
CA ILE A 313 19.93 -26.84 8.05
C ILE A 313 21.27 -27.17 7.34
N PRO A 314 22.10 -26.20 6.88
CA PRO A 314 23.41 -26.49 6.28
C PRO A 314 24.43 -27.11 7.25
N GLN A 315 24.21 -27.00 8.56
CA GLN A 315 25.08 -27.56 9.60
C GLN A 315 24.74 -29.03 9.91
N LEU A 316 23.61 -29.54 9.41
CA LEU A 316 23.26 -30.95 9.52
C LEU A 316 24.23 -31.79 8.69
N GLN A 317 24.71 -32.90 9.27
CA GLN A 317 25.59 -33.88 8.63
C GLN A 317 24.82 -34.72 7.59
N LEU A 318 24.32 -34.06 6.55
CA LEU A 318 23.50 -34.59 5.47
C LEU A 318 24.15 -34.26 4.11
N PRO A 319 23.97 -35.10 3.08
CA PRO A 319 24.33 -34.74 1.71
C PRO A 319 23.71 -33.41 1.26
N THR A 320 24.44 -32.63 0.48
CA THR A 320 24.01 -31.30 -0.01
C THR A 320 22.67 -31.33 -0.74
N LEU A 321 22.38 -32.40 -1.49
CA LEU A 321 21.07 -32.62 -2.13
C LEU A 321 19.91 -32.69 -1.12
N LEU A 322 20.11 -33.32 0.05
CA LEU A 322 19.10 -33.39 1.09
C LEU A 322 19.00 -32.07 1.88
N GLN A 323 20.12 -31.37 2.09
CA GLN A 323 20.11 -30.03 2.68
C GLN A 323 19.31 -29.05 1.79
N ASN A 324 19.56 -29.05 0.48
CA ASN A 324 18.84 -28.25 -0.51
C ASN A 324 17.34 -28.61 -0.53
N PHE A 325 17.00 -29.90 -0.61
CA PHE A 325 15.62 -30.37 -0.54
C PHE A 325 14.86 -29.91 0.72
N LEU A 326 15.51 -29.94 1.89
CA LEU A 326 14.95 -29.41 3.15
C LEU A 326 14.82 -27.88 3.17
N GLN A 327 15.61 -27.17 2.36
CA GLN A 327 15.55 -25.72 2.16
C GLN A 327 14.64 -25.27 1.00
N TYR A 328 14.03 -26.21 0.26
CA TYR A 328 13.33 -25.94 -1.01
C TYR A 328 14.24 -25.31 -2.08
N ARG A 329 15.55 -25.62 -2.05
CA ARG A 329 16.54 -25.23 -3.06
C ARG A 329 16.93 -26.41 -3.96
#